data_AF-A0A249RPC8-F1
#
_entry.id   AF-A0A249RPC8-F1
#
_cell.length_a   1.000
_cell.length_b   1.000
_cell.length_c   1.000
_cell.angle_alpha   90.00
_cell.angle_beta   90.00
_cell.angle_gamma   90.00
#
_symmetry.space_group_name_H-M   'P 1'
#
loop_
_entity.id
_entity.type
_entity.pdbx_description
1 polymer ?
#
loop_
_entity_poly.entity_id
_entity_poly.type
_entity_poly.pdbx_seq_one_letter_code
_entity_poly.pdbx_strand_id
1 'polypeptide(L)'
;VTFYALEQFEEYPALLETIFGGSQRASIVAAAAGCSTAMATGNAQTGLSAWYLSMYLHKEQHSRLGFYGYDLQDQCGASNVFSIRNDE
;
A
#
# COMPACT_ATOMS: atom_id res chain seq x y z
N VAL A 1 6.56 -7.02 4.59
CA VAL A 1 5.11 -7.10 4.88
C VAL A 1 4.28 -7.11 3.60
N THR A 2 4.54 -6.21 2.64
CA THR A 2 3.85 -6.20 1.33
C THR A 2 3.88 -7.57 0.63
N PHE A 3 5.06 -8.17 0.43
CA PHE A 3 5.17 -9.48 -0.21
C PHE A 3 4.42 -10.58 0.53
N TYR A 4 4.63 -10.72 1.85
CA TYR A 4 3.87 -11.65 2.68
C TYR A 4 2.37 -11.56 2.45
N ALA A 5 1.79 -10.35 2.47
CA ALA A 5 0.35 -10.17 2.30
C ALA A 5 -0.12 -10.44 0.86
N LEU A 6 0.69 -10.14 -0.16
CA LEU A 6 0.38 -10.48 -1.56
C LEU A 6 0.47 -11.97 -1.83
N GLU A 7 1.47 -12.65 -1.26
CA GLU A 7 1.62 -14.10 -1.29
C GLU A 7 0.37 -14.79 -0.70
N GLN A 8 -0.28 -14.22 0.33
CA GLN A 8 -1.53 -14.80 0.84
C GLN A 8 -2.65 -14.80 -0.21
N PHE A 9 -2.74 -13.75 -1.04
CA PHE A 9 -3.72 -13.71 -2.13
C PHE A 9 -3.34 -14.64 -3.30
N GLU A 10 -2.06 -15.00 -3.44
CA GLU A 10 -1.57 -15.95 -4.44
C GLU A 10 -1.78 -17.41 -3.98
N GLU A 11 -1.52 -17.69 -2.69
CA GLU A 11 -1.60 -19.03 -2.10
C GLU A 11 -3.03 -19.47 -1.78
N TYR A 12 -3.92 -18.54 -1.43
CA TYR A 12 -5.29 -18.84 -1.02
C TYR A 12 -6.31 -18.23 -2.01
N PRO A 13 -6.73 -18.96 -3.07
CA PRO A 13 -7.67 -18.44 -4.07
C PRO A 13 -9.00 -17.93 -3.49
N ALA A 14 -9.52 -18.58 -2.44
CA ALA A 14 -10.73 -18.13 -1.76
C ALA A 14 -10.57 -16.75 -1.10
N LEU A 15 -9.36 -16.40 -0.64
CA LEU A 15 -9.06 -15.08 -0.10
C LEU A 15 -9.08 -14.02 -1.22
N LEU A 16 -8.47 -14.33 -2.37
CA LEU A 16 -8.49 -13.45 -3.54
C LEU A 16 -9.91 -13.25 -4.08
N GLU A 17 -10.73 -14.30 -4.10
CA GLU A 17 -12.14 -14.23 -4.52
C GLU A 17 -12.99 -13.42 -3.53
N THR A 18 -12.78 -13.61 -2.22
CA THR A 18 -13.50 -12.85 -1.19
C THR A 18 -13.18 -11.35 -1.29
N ILE A 19 -11.90 -11.01 -1.47
CA ILE A 19 -11.45 -9.64 -1.69
C ILE A 19 -11.17 -9.43 -3.19
N PHE A 20 -12.20 -9.62 -4.00
CA PHE A 20 -12.10 -9.57 -5.47
C PHE A 20 -11.66 -8.19 -5.99
N GLY A 21 -11.97 -7.11 -5.27
CA GLY A 21 -11.61 -5.74 -5.65
C GLY A 21 -10.15 -5.43 -5.39
N GLY A 22 -9.41 -5.05 -6.44
CA GLY A 22 -7.99 -4.68 -6.33
C GLY A 22 -7.73 -3.56 -5.31
N SER A 23 -8.61 -2.56 -5.27
CA SER A 23 -8.52 -1.42 -4.34
C SER A 23 -8.59 -1.84 -2.87
N GLN A 24 -9.43 -2.83 -2.54
CA GLN A 24 -9.51 -3.35 -1.18
C GLN A 24 -8.23 -4.10 -0.81
N ARG A 25 -7.72 -4.93 -1.73
CA ARG A 25 -6.44 -5.64 -1.52
C ARG A 25 -5.29 -4.64 -1.34
N ALA A 26 -5.19 -3.64 -2.20
CA ALA A 26 -4.19 -2.58 -2.11
C ALA A 26 -4.21 -1.89 -0.74
N SER A 27 -5.39 -1.47 -0.27
CA SER A 27 -5.55 -0.84 1.05
C SER A 27 -5.15 -1.77 2.20
N ILE A 28 -5.53 -3.05 2.17
CA ILE A 28 -5.23 -4.01 3.25
C ILE A 28 -3.72 -4.27 3.32
N VAL A 29 -3.09 -4.52 2.17
CA VAL A 29 -1.66 -4.80 2.07
C VAL A 29 -0.83 -3.59 2.53
N ALA A 30 -1.18 -2.38 2.06
CA ALA A 30 -0.49 -1.16 2.44
C ALA A 30 -0.73 -0.75 3.89
N ALA A 31 -1.94 -0.95 4.43
CA ALA A 31 -2.23 -0.73 5.84
C ALA A 31 -1.34 -1.58 6.73
N ALA A 32 -1.21 -2.88 6.42
CA ALA A 32 -0.35 -3.78 7.18
C ALA A 32 1.13 -3.33 7.11
N ALA A 33 1.62 -2.95 5.94
CA ALA A 33 3.00 -2.48 5.75
C ALA A 33 3.28 -1.16 6.49
N GLY A 34 2.36 -0.19 6.38
CA GLY A 34 2.46 1.11 7.05
C GLY A 34 2.42 1.00 8.56
N CYS A 35 1.45 0.26 9.12
CA CYS A 35 1.36 0.00 10.56
C CYS A 35 2.59 -0.72 11.11
N SER A 36 3.08 -1.75 10.39
CA SER A 36 4.28 -2.48 10.82
C SER A 36 5.51 -1.59 10.87
N THR A 37 5.66 -0.69 9.90
CA THR A 37 6.78 0.27 9.87
C THR A 37 6.64 1.29 10.99
N ALA A 38 5.45 1.84 11.22
CA ALA A 38 5.19 2.77 12.32
C ALA A 38 5.45 2.13 13.70
N MET A 39 5.11 0.85 13.88
CA MET A 39 5.43 0.10 15.10
C MET A 39 6.95 -0.07 15.28
N ALA A 40 7.69 -0.29 14.20
CA ALA A 40 9.14 -0.45 14.25
C ALA A 40 9.87 0.86 14.58
N THR A 41 9.38 1.98 14.04
CA THR A 41 10.08 3.28 14.16
C THR A 41 9.52 4.18 15.28
N GLY A 42 8.31 3.90 15.77
CA GLY A 42 7.58 4.82 16.64
C GLY A 42 7.20 6.13 15.97
N ASN A 43 7.17 6.19 14.63
CA ASN A 43 6.95 7.43 13.87
C ASN A 43 5.95 7.22 12.71
N ALA A 44 4.83 7.94 12.78
CA ALA A 44 3.74 7.83 11.81
C ALA A 44 4.15 8.24 10.38
N GLN A 45 5.05 9.21 10.22
CA GLN A 45 5.48 9.70 8.90
C GLN A 45 6.25 8.63 8.14
N THR A 46 7.13 7.90 8.83
CA THR A 46 7.81 6.74 8.22
C THR A 46 6.86 5.58 7.92
N GLY A 47 5.79 5.41 8.72
CA GLY A 47 4.70 4.49 8.42
C GLY A 47 3.96 4.86 7.14
N LEU A 48 3.67 6.16 6.95
CA LEU A 48 3.03 6.67 5.74
C LEU A 48 3.94 6.50 4.50
N SER A 49 5.26 6.70 4.65
CA SER A 49 6.22 6.39 3.58
C SER A 49 6.14 4.92 3.15
N ALA A 50 6.02 3.99 4.11
CA ALA A 50 5.91 2.56 3.82
C ALA A 50 4.55 2.17 3.19
N TRP A 51 3.47 2.89 3.51
CA TRP A 51 2.19 2.73 2.81
C TRP A 51 2.39 2.93 1.30
N TYR A 52 2.99 4.06 0.90
CA TYR A 52 3.18 4.38 -0.52
C TYR A 52 4.17 3.44 -1.21
N LEU A 53 5.26 3.05 -0.52
CA LEU A 53 6.16 2.01 -1.05
C LEU A 53 5.41 0.68 -1.30
N SER A 54 4.51 0.30 -0.40
CA SER A 54 3.70 -0.90 -0.56
C SER A 54 2.79 -0.83 -1.79
N MET A 55 2.26 0.35 -2.11
CA MET A 55 1.44 0.54 -3.32
C MET A 55 2.26 0.37 -4.59
N TYR A 56 3.47 0.92 -4.65
CA TYR A 56 4.35 0.76 -5.81
C TYR A 56 4.74 -0.70 -6.04
N LEU A 57 5.16 -1.40 -4.98
CA LEU A 57 5.54 -2.81 -5.10
C LEU A 57 4.35 -3.70 -5.52
N HIS A 58 3.16 -3.46 -4.97
CA HIS A 58 1.95 -4.21 -5.36
C HIS A 58 1.61 -3.98 -6.84
N LYS A 59 1.66 -2.73 -7.30
CA LYS A 59 1.42 -2.37 -8.70
C LYS A 59 2.35 -3.14 -9.63
N GLU A 60 3.64 -3.18 -9.33
CA GLU A 60 4.62 -3.86 -10.17
C GLU A 60 4.53 -5.39 -10.09
N GLN A 61 4.26 -5.95 -8.91
CA GLN A 61 4.17 -7.42 -8.74
C GLN A 61 3.03 -8.03 -9.55
N HIS A 62 1.88 -7.35 -9.64
CA HIS A 62 0.67 -7.90 -10.24
C HIS A 62 0.20 -7.18 -11.51
N SER A 63 0.95 -6.17 -11.96
CA SER A 63 0.59 -5.28 -13.07
C SER A 63 -0.82 -4.66 -12.91
N ARG A 64 -1.28 -4.51 -11.67
CA ARG A 64 -2.58 -3.96 -11.29
C ARG A 64 -2.53 -3.43 -9.86
N LEU A 65 -3.41 -2.49 -9.52
CA LEU A 65 -3.57 -2.00 -8.16
C LEU A 65 -5.06 -1.87 -7.81
N GLY A 66 -5.62 -0.66 -7.96
CA GLY A 66 -7.03 -0.36 -7.69
C GLY A 66 -7.83 0.04 -8.93
N PHE A 67 -8.96 0.70 -8.69
CA PHE A 67 -9.81 1.28 -9.73
C PHE A 67 -9.14 2.50 -10.38
N TYR A 68 -9.77 3.05 -11.42
CA TYR A 68 -9.29 4.25 -12.12
C TYR A 68 -9.16 5.47 -11.18
N GLY A 69 -7.94 5.97 -10.99
CA GLY A 69 -7.66 7.10 -10.08
C GLY A 69 -7.56 6.72 -8.61
N TYR A 70 -7.59 5.41 -8.27
CA TYR A 70 -7.34 4.93 -6.90
C TYR A 70 -6.00 5.46 -6.37
N ASP A 71 -4.96 5.41 -7.21
CA ASP A 71 -3.59 5.73 -6.83
C ASP A 71 -3.19 7.19 -7.04
N LEU A 72 -4.14 8.11 -7.23
CA LEU A 72 -3.82 9.54 -7.37
C LEU A 72 -2.98 10.04 -6.19
N GLN A 73 -3.43 9.76 -4.97
CA GLN A 73 -2.69 10.10 -3.76
C GLN A 73 -1.42 9.25 -3.61
N ASP A 74 -1.43 8.00 -4.07
CA ASP A 74 -0.29 7.11 -3.89
C ASP A 74 0.86 7.46 -4.83
N GLN A 75 0.59 7.99 -6.03
CA GLN A 75 1.61 8.52 -6.95
C GLN A 75 2.21 9.84 -6.43
N CYS A 76 1.41 10.71 -5.81
CA CYS A 76 1.92 11.93 -5.15
C CYS A 76 2.53 11.65 -3.76
N GLY A 77 2.23 10.50 -3.18
CA GLY A 77 2.45 10.23 -1.76
C GLY A 77 3.92 10.33 -1.37
N ALA A 78 4.80 9.62 -2.08
CA ALA A 78 6.22 9.58 -1.70
C ALA A 78 6.93 10.95 -1.74
N SER A 79 6.56 11.84 -2.67
CA SER A 79 7.10 13.22 -2.68
C SER A 79 6.58 14.05 -1.53
N ASN A 80 5.32 13.83 -1.13
CA ASN A 80 4.64 14.68 -0.16
C ASN A 80 4.85 14.24 1.29
N VAL A 81 5.20 12.97 1.56
CA VAL A 81 5.36 12.45 2.93
C VAL A 81 6.29 13.30 3.79
N PHE A 82 7.38 13.83 3.24
CA PHE A 82 8.32 14.67 4.01
C PHE A 82 8.36 16.09 3.48
N SER A 83 7.37 16.51 2.70
CA SER A 83 7.30 17.89 2.26
C SER A 83 7.04 18.83 3.44
N ILE A 84 7.48 20.07 3.27
CA ILE A 84 7.26 21.19 4.19
C ILE A 84 6.62 22.38 3.46
N ARG A 85 6.15 22.20 2.21
CA ARG A 85 5.40 23.25 1.50
C ARG A 85 3.94 23.25 1.98
N ASN A 86 3.22 24.29 1.59
CA ASN A 86 1.93 24.66 2.18
C ASN A 86 0.77 23.70 1.88
N ASP A 87 0.74 23.07 0.71
CA ASP A 87 -0.37 22.24 0.21
C ASP A 87 0.06 20.84 -0.23
N GLU A 88 1.19 20.37 0.31
CA GLU A 88 1.67 18.99 0.20
C GLU A 88 1.49 18.23 1.51
#